data_AF-A0A6M4IVG7-F1
#
_entry.id   AF-A0A6M4IVG7-F1
#
_cell.length_a   1.000
_cell.length_b   1.000
_cell.length_c   1.000
_cell.angle_alpha   90.00
_cell.angle_beta   90.00
_cell.angle_gamma   90.00
#
_symmetry.space_group_name_H-M   'P 1'
#
loop_
_entity.id
_entity.type
_entity.pdbx_description
1 polymer ?
#
loop_
_entity_poly.entity_id
_entity_poly.type
_entity_poly.pdbx_seq_one_letter_code
_entity_poly.pdbx_strand_id
1 'polypeptide(L)'
;MGIAGGLIQSIIPSRDIPPNTSARVIDGGGTFAIPGLWDAHVHLLQSNDTVAERDAGVMLSFGITHVRDMGSSLDARKRFLARIGSPGFAAPSMIGAGPTVWAFSLLRSRDRRALSQIR
;
A
#
# COMPACT_ATOMS: atom_id res chain seq x y z
N MET A 1 14.60 -18.10 -6.56
CA MET A 1 14.52 -16.67 -6.91
C MET A 1 15.52 -15.92 -6.05
N GLY A 2 16.50 -15.25 -6.65
CA GLY A 2 17.48 -14.42 -5.95
C GLY A 2 17.04 -12.96 -5.88
N ILE A 3 17.16 -12.34 -4.70
CA ILE A 3 16.79 -10.94 -4.46
C ILE A 3 17.97 -10.22 -3.82
N ALA A 4 18.35 -9.06 -4.36
CA ALA A 4 19.27 -8.14 -3.69
C ALA A 4 18.93 -6.69 -4.06
N GLY A 5 19.17 -5.77 -3.13
CA GLY A 5 18.85 -4.35 -3.33
C GLY A 5 17.36 -4.06 -3.60
N GLY A 6 16.45 -4.93 -3.12
CA GLY A 6 15.01 -4.80 -3.35
C GLY A 6 14.53 -5.23 -4.74
N LEU A 7 15.41 -5.83 -5.56
CA LEU A 7 15.09 -6.27 -6.92
C LEU A 7 15.29 -7.78 -7.07
N ILE A 8 14.47 -8.40 -7.92
CA ILE A 8 14.70 -9.78 -8.38
C ILE A 8 15.92 -9.74 -9.31
N GLN A 9 16.99 -10.42 -8.92
CA GLN A 9 18.24 -10.49 -9.71
C GLN A 9 18.33 -11.75 -10.55
N SER A 10 17.67 -12.83 -10.13
CA SER A 10 17.72 -14.10 -10.85
C SER A 10 16.51 -14.99 -10.57
N ILE A 11 16.15 -15.77 -11.58
CA ILE A 11 15.16 -16.85 -11.47
C ILE A 11 15.83 -18.09 -12.07
N ILE A 12 16.28 -18.99 -11.20
CA ILE A 12 16.99 -20.22 -11.55
C ILE A 12 16.40 -21.41 -10.77
N PRO A 13 16.54 -22.65 -11.28
CA PRO A 13 16.27 -23.86 -10.51
C PRO A 13 17.09 -23.91 -9.21
N SER A 14 16.53 -24.53 -8.16
CA SER A 14 17.19 -24.65 -6.85
C SER A 14 18.50 -25.43 -6.91
N ARG A 15 18.59 -26.44 -7.78
CA ARG A 15 19.83 -27.22 -8.03
C ARG A 15 20.98 -26.40 -8.60
N ASP A 16 20.69 -25.22 -9.15
CA ASP A 16 21.69 -24.33 -9.76
C ASP A 16 22.14 -23.23 -8.78
N ILE A 17 21.67 -23.27 -7.52
CA ILE A 17 22.12 -22.34 -6.47
C ILE A 17 23.59 -22.65 -6.13
N PRO A 18 24.49 -21.66 -6.11
CA PRO A 18 25.89 -21.88 -5.74
C PRO A 18 26.01 -22.48 -4.33
N PRO A 19 26.80 -23.56 -4.14
CA PRO A 19 26.86 -24.31 -2.87
C PRO A 19 27.41 -23.50 -1.69
N ASN A 20 28.12 -22.39 -1.95
CA ASN A 20 28.68 -21.49 -0.93
C ASN A 20 28.03 -20.10 -0.98
N THR A 21 26.75 -20.01 -1.31
CA THR A 21 26.04 -18.73 -1.29
C THR A 21 25.98 -18.16 0.13
N SER A 22 26.29 -16.86 0.27
CA SER A 22 26.09 -16.11 1.51
C SER A 22 24.67 -15.57 1.66
N ALA A 23 23.80 -15.81 0.66
CA ALA A 23 22.42 -15.37 0.69
C ALA A 23 21.63 -16.10 1.79
N ARG A 24 20.71 -15.38 2.43
CA ARG A 24 19.69 -16.01 3.27
C ARG A 24 18.79 -16.89 2.40
N VAL A 25 18.74 -18.18 2.71
CA VAL A 25 17.87 -19.14 2.03
C VAL A 25 16.54 -19.25 2.75
N ILE A 26 15.44 -19.16 1.99
CA ILE A 26 14.09 -19.47 2.45
C ILE A 26 13.64 -20.68 1.62
N ASP A 27 13.53 -21.84 2.27
CA ASP A 27 13.03 -23.05 1.63
C ASP A 27 11.49 -23.03 1.59
N GLY A 28 10.94 -22.94 0.37
CA GLY A 28 9.50 -22.96 0.15
C GLY A 28 8.89 -24.36 0.12
N GLY A 29 9.70 -25.43 0.04
CA GLY A 29 9.19 -26.80 -0.08
C GLY A 29 8.13 -26.96 -1.18
N GLY A 30 7.06 -27.69 -0.88
CA GLY A 30 5.93 -27.92 -1.80
C GLY A 30 4.97 -26.73 -2.00
N THR A 31 5.41 -25.50 -1.78
CA THR A 31 4.60 -24.29 -1.98
C THR A 31 4.95 -23.57 -3.29
N PHE A 32 4.18 -22.53 -3.62
CA PHE A 32 4.41 -21.70 -4.79
C PHE A 32 4.92 -20.31 -4.37
N ALA A 33 5.94 -19.84 -5.07
CA ALA A 33 6.32 -18.43 -5.01
C ALA A 33 5.44 -17.64 -5.99
N ILE A 34 4.66 -16.70 -5.46
CA ILE A 34 3.84 -15.77 -6.25
C ILE A 34 4.33 -14.32 -6.07
N PRO A 35 4.04 -13.41 -7.01
CA PRO A 35 4.24 -11.98 -6.79
C PRO A 35 3.46 -11.49 -5.56
N GLY A 36 3.95 -10.42 -4.94
CA GLY A 36 3.14 -9.71 -3.94
C GLY A 36 1.84 -9.19 -4.58
N LEU A 37 0.73 -9.33 -3.85
CA LEU A 37 -0.60 -9.04 -4.37
C LEU A 37 -0.85 -7.53 -4.48
N TRP A 38 -1.71 -7.17 -5.44
CA TRP A 38 -2.17 -5.81 -5.67
C TRP A 38 -3.68 -5.74 -5.43
N ASP A 39 -4.11 -4.89 -4.51
CA ASP A 39 -5.52 -4.53 -4.38
C ASP A 39 -5.78 -3.17 -5.06
N ALA A 40 -6.46 -3.22 -6.20
CA ALA A 40 -6.65 -2.05 -7.05
C ALA A 40 -7.88 -1.20 -6.67
N HIS A 41 -8.64 -1.57 -5.65
CA HIS A 41 -9.87 -0.86 -5.27
C HIS A 41 -10.07 -0.83 -3.76
N VAL A 42 -9.33 0.05 -3.07
CA VAL A 42 -9.49 0.25 -1.63
C VAL A 42 -9.88 1.68 -1.30
N HIS A 43 -10.42 1.86 -0.10
CA HIS A 43 -10.68 3.15 0.52
C HIS A 43 -9.91 3.26 1.85
N LEU A 44 -8.60 3.01 1.78
CA LEU A 44 -7.75 2.86 2.96
C LEU A 44 -7.74 4.12 3.83
N LEU A 45 -7.79 5.29 3.20
CA LEU A 45 -7.63 6.58 3.87
C LEU A 45 -8.95 7.35 4.06
N GLN A 46 -10.11 6.72 3.84
CA GLN A 46 -11.41 7.38 4.03
C GLN A 46 -11.87 7.45 5.49
N SER A 47 -11.31 6.58 6.33
CA SER A 47 -11.58 6.55 7.77
C SER A 47 -10.63 7.49 8.53
N ASN A 48 -10.31 7.18 9.79
CA ASN A 48 -9.27 7.87 10.55
C ASN A 48 -7.91 7.16 10.40
N ASP A 49 -6.83 7.85 10.81
CA ASP A 49 -5.46 7.37 10.69
C ASP A 49 -5.24 6.04 11.40
N THR A 50 -5.75 5.88 12.63
CA THR A 50 -5.56 4.63 13.40
C THR A 50 -6.14 3.42 12.67
N VAL A 51 -7.31 3.57 12.04
CA VAL A 51 -7.92 2.50 11.23
C VAL A 51 -7.09 2.25 9.98
N ALA A 52 -6.68 3.31 9.27
CA ALA A 52 -5.85 3.18 8.07
C ALA A 52 -4.52 2.48 8.35
N GLU A 53 -3.86 2.79 9.46
CA GLU A 53 -2.59 2.19 9.85
C GLU A 53 -2.74 0.70 10.21
N ARG A 54 -3.77 0.36 10.97
CA ARG A 54 -4.12 -1.03 11.28
C ARG A 54 -4.38 -1.82 9.99
N ASP A 55 -5.22 -1.29 9.11
CA ASP A 55 -5.65 -1.99 7.90
C ASP A 55 -4.50 -2.15 6.91
N ALA A 56 -3.58 -1.18 6.84
CA ALA A 56 -2.34 -1.30 6.07
C ALA A 56 -1.49 -2.49 6.54
N GLY A 57 -1.35 -2.70 7.85
CA GLY A 57 -0.65 -3.85 8.40
C GLY A 57 -1.37 -5.18 8.12
N VAL A 58 -2.69 -5.20 8.21
CA VAL A 58 -3.52 -6.37 7.88
C VAL A 58 -3.41 -6.73 6.40
N MET A 59 -3.40 -5.74 5.50
CA MET A 59 -3.20 -5.99 4.06
C MET A 59 -1.88 -6.72 3.79
N LEU A 60 -0.78 -6.30 4.44
CA LEU A 60 0.51 -6.97 4.31
C LEU A 60 0.48 -8.41 4.83
N SER A 61 -0.26 -8.70 5.91
CA SER A 61 -0.37 -10.07 6.43
C SER A 61 -1.13 -11.01 5.48
N PHE A 62 -1.98 -10.47 4.61
CA PHE A 62 -2.62 -11.19 3.51
C PHE A 62 -1.79 -11.20 2.21
N GLY A 63 -0.57 -10.67 2.22
CA GLY A 63 0.32 -10.64 1.06
C GLY A 63 0.03 -9.51 0.07
N ILE A 64 -0.84 -8.56 0.40
CA ILE A 64 -1.09 -7.35 -0.41
C ILE A 64 0.05 -6.38 -0.17
N THR A 65 0.94 -6.25 -1.15
CA THR A 65 2.11 -5.37 -1.07
C THR A 65 1.90 -4.04 -1.78
N HIS A 66 0.84 -3.92 -2.61
CA HIS A 66 0.49 -2.72 -3.35
C HIS A 66 -1.01 -2.46 -3.28
N VAL A 67 -1.38 -1.18 -3.16
CA VAL A 67 -2.78 -0.74 -3.16
C VAL A 67 -3.01 0.48 -4.03
N ARG A 68 -4.21 0.59 -4.58
CA ARG A 68 -4.73 1.82 -5.17
C ARG A 68 -5.89 2.37 -4.33
N ASP A 69 -5.67 3.49 -3.64
CA ASP A 69 -6.71 4.20 -2.90
C ASP A 69 -7.62 4.97 -3.86
N MET A 70 -8.93 4.70 -3.82
CA MET A 70 -9.94 5.21 -4.76
C MET A 70 -10.39 6.64 -4.48
N GLY A 71 -10.00 7.20 -3.35
CA GLY A 71 -10.35 8.57 -3.02
C GLY A 71 -10.32 8.79 -1.52
N SER A 72 -9.58 9.81 -1.12
CA SER A 72 -9.43 10.25 0.27
C SER A 72 -8.99 11.70 0.31
N SER A 73 -9.03 12.37 1.47
CA SER A 73 -8.58 13.76 1.53
C SER A 73 -7.07 13.88 1.27
N LEU A 74 -6.64 14.98 0.65
CA LEU A 74 -5.21 15.22 0.42
C LEU A 74 -4.42 15.25 1.74
N ASP A 75 -5.03 15.74 2.81
CA ASP A 75 -4.40 15.78 4.12
C ASP A 75 -4.29 14.40 4.75
N ALA A 76 -5.30 13.52 4.62
CA ALA A 76 -5.17 12.12 5.02
C ALA A 76 -4.05 11.43 4.25
N ARG A 77 -3.93 11.67 2.94
CA ARG A 77 -2.82 11.14 2.13
C ARG A 77 -1.46 11.65 2.62
N LYS A 78 -1.30 12.95 2.82
CA LYS A 78 -0.06 13.53 3.38
C LYS A 78 0.26 12.96 4.76
N ARG A 79 -0.77 12.79 5.60
CA ARG A 79 -0.76 12.14 6.92
C ARG A 79 -0.78 10.62 6.89
N PHE A 80 -0.75 9.97 5.74
CA PHE A 80 -0.40 8.55 5.65
C PHE A 80 1.02 8.34 5.10
N LEU A 81 1.38 9.01 4.01
CA LEU A 81 2.69 8.85 3.35
C LEU A 81 3.92 9.19 4.21
N ALA A 82 3.95 10.33 4.91
CA ALA A 82 5.01 10.65 5.88
C ALA A 82 5.13 9.72 7.12
N ARG A 83 4.23 8.75 7.34
CA ARG A 83 4.38 7.71 8.37
C ARG A 83 5.12 6.52 7.78
N ILE A 84 4.95 6.24 6.48
CA ILE A 84 5.66 5.17 5.79
C ILE A 84 7.16 5.33 6.03
N GLY A 85 7.79 4.29 6.59
CA GLY A 85 9.20 4.30 6.97
C GLY A 85 9.49 4.66 8.44
N SER A 86 8.47 5.06 9.20
CA SER A 86 8.60 5.21 10.66
C SER A 86 8.77 3.84 11.34
N PRO A 87 9.57 3.74 12.41
CA PRO A 87 9.71 2.49 13.17
C PRO A 87 8.35 1.94 13.61
N GLY A 88 8.13 0.64 13.40
CA GLY A 88 6.88 -0.04 13.78
C GLY A 88 5.70 0.18 12.84
N PHE A 89 5.86 0.97 11.77
CA PHE A 89 4.80 1.19 10.78
C PHE A 89 5.11 0.51 9.44
N ALA A 90 4.36 -0.56 9.15
CA ALA A 90 4.44 -1.30 7.90
C ALA A 90 3.15 -1.09 7.10
N ALA A 91 3.28 -0.72 5.82
CA ALA A 91 2.17 -0.50 4.91
C ALA A 91 2.53 -0.96 3.49
N PRO A 92 1.54 -1.34 2.66
CA PRO A 92 1.76 -1.57 1.24
C PRO A 92 2.19 -0.27 0.53
N SER A 93 2.89 -0.42 -0.58
CA SER A 93 3.10 0.67 -1.52
C SER A 93 1.75 1.19 -2.01
N MET A 94 1.57 2.50 -2.02
CA MET A 94 0.29 3.12 -2.36
C MET A 94 0.39 4.04 -3.57
N ILE A 95 -0.49 3.82 -4.53
CA ILE A 95 -0.93 4.84 -5.48
C ILE A 95 -2.35 5.29 -5.11
N GLY A 96 -2.74 6.52 -5.49
CA GLY A 96 -4.06 7.04 -5.13
C GLY A 96 -4.69 7.80 -6.29
N ALA A 97 -6.01 7.68 -6.43
CA ALA A 97 -6.80 8.30 -7.49
C ALA A 97 -6.99 9.82 -7.31
N GLY A 98 -6.71 10.35 -6.12
CA GLY A 98 -6.85 11.77 -5.80
C GLY A 98 -7.89 12.02 -4.70
N PRO A 99 -8.34 13.27 -4.52
CA PRO A 99 -9.39 13.59 -3.57
C PRO A 99 -10.73 12.96 -3.94
N THR A 100 -11.49 12.48 -2.96
CA THR A 100 -12.86 12.01 -3.20
C THR A 100 -13.73 13.18 -3.65
N VAL A 101 -14.32 13.07 -4.85
CA VAL A 101 -15.29 14.03 -5.36
C VAL A 101 -16.68 13.44 -5.19
N TRP A 102 -17.39 13.88 -4.16
CA TRP A 102 -18.76 13.47 -3.92
C TRP A 102 -19.75 14.31 -4.71
N ALA A 103 -20.68 13.67 -5.43
CA ALA A 103 -21.71 14.38 -6.20
C ALA A 103 -22.52 15.36 -5.33
N PHE A 104 -22.84 14.98 -4.08
CA PHE A 104 -23.57 15.85 -3.15
C PHE A 104 -22.77 17.09 -2.72
N SER A 105 -21.43 17.04 -2.73
CA SER A 105 -20.57 18.21 -2.45
C SER A 105 -20.64 19.23 -3.59
N LEU A 106 -20.75 18.75 -4.84
CA LEU A 106 -20.87 19.60 -6.03
C LEU A 106 -22.23 20.32 -6.10
N LEU A 107 -23.28 19.74 -5.52
CA LEU A 107 -24.61 20.36 -5.44
C LEU A 107 -24.65 21.51 -4.41
N ARG A 108 -23.90 21.41 -3.31
CA ARG A 108 -23.81 22.48 -2.28
C ARG A 108 -22.96 23.67 -2.71
N SER A 109 -21.99 23.50 -3.61
CA SER A 109 -21.13 24.60 -4.07
C SER A 109 -21.82 25.59 -5.02
N ARG A 110 -23.03 25.28 -5.49
CA ARG A 110 -23.87 26.22 -6.25
C ARG A 110 -24.56 27.27 -5.37
N ASP A 111 -24.55 27.10 -4.04
CA ASP A 111 -25.04 28.11 -3.11
C ASP A 111 -23.86 28.80 -2.41
N ARG A 112 -23.43 29.93 -2.98
CA ARG A 112 -22.21 30.68 -2.57
C ARG A 112 -22.22 31.17 -1.11
N ARG A 113 -23.30 31.00 -0.34
CA ARG A 113 -23.40 31.41 1.06
C ARG A 113 -22.79 30.41 2.05
N ALA A 114 -22.51 29.17 1.64
CA ALA A 114 -22.06 28.11 2.55
C ALA A 114 -20.52 27.91 2.59
N LEU A 115 -19.74 28.74 1.89
CA LEU A 115 -18.28 28.57 1.77
C LEU A 115 -17.46 29.03 2.99
N SER A 116 -18.09 29.38 4.12
CA SER A 116 -17.37 29.82 5.33
C SER A 116 -16.96 28.68 6.28
N GLN A 117 -17.32 27.42 6.00
CA GLN A 117 -17.09 26.31 6.94
C GLN A 117 -16.24 25.14 6.41
N ILE A 118 -15.40 25.38 5.40
CA ILE A 118 -14.36 24.43 5.01
C ILE A 118 -13.00 25.14 5.15
N ARG A 119 -12.53 25.23 6.39
CA ARG A 119 -11.14 25.47 6.77
C ARG A 119 -10.70 24.35 7.69
#